data_AF-A0A1V5DYD9-F1
#
_entry.id   AF-A0A1V5DYD9-F1
#
_cell.length_a   1.000
_cell.length_b   1.000
_cell.length_c   1.000
_cell.angle_alpha   90.00
_cell.angle_beta   90.00
_cell.angle_gamma   90.00
#
_symmetry.space_group_name_H-M   'P 1'
#
loop_
_entity.id
_entity.type
_entity.pdbx_description
1 polymer ?
#
loop_
_entity_poly.entity_id
_entity_poly.type
_entity_poly.pdbx_seq_one_letter_code
_entity_poly.pdbx_strand_id
1 'polypeptide(L)' 'MELETGYAGEQAGVRNFRKHLLWYTKGLRRSAALRQQLGSLSRGGEMLAVLQAYFEDTNKMNNGLDFS' A
#
# COMPACT_ATOMS: atom_id res chain seq x y z
N MET A 1 -11.69 13.83 -26.86
CA MET A 1 -10.45 13.02 -26.76
C MET A 1 -9.58 13.39 -25.55
N GLU A 2 -9.76 14.53 -24.89
CA GLU A 2 -8.94 14.95 -23.73
C GLU A 2 -9.22 14.22 -22.40
N LEU A 3 -10.40 13.62 -22.21
CA LEU A 3 -10.74 12.90 -20.97
C LEU A 3 -10.07 11.51 -20.89
N GLU A 4 -9.79 10.89 -22.03
CA GLU A 4 -9.23 9.54 -22.14
C GLU A 4 -7.76 9.47 -21.67
N THR A 5 -6.97 10.49 -22.00
CA THR A 5 -5.53 10.55 -21.68
C THR A 5 -5.28 10.74 -20.18
N GLY A 6 -6.12 11.52 -19.49
CA GLY A 6 -6.05 11.67 -18.03
C GLY A 6 -6.42 10.37 -17.30
N TYR A 7 -7.50 9.72 -17.73
CA TYR A 7 -7.99 8.48 -17.11
C TYR A 7 -7.05 7.29 -17.36
N ALA A 8 -6.50 7.16 -18.56
CA ALA A 8 -5.49 6.14 -18.87
C ALA A 8 -4.17 6.38 -18.10
N GLY A 9 -3.77 7.65 -17.94
CA GLY A 9 -2.60 8.05 -17.15
C GLY A 9 -2.76 7.74 -15.65
N GLU A 10 -3.95 7.99 -15.09
CA GLU A 10 -4.27 7.67 -13.71
C GLU A 10 -4.22 6.15 -13.45
N GLN A 11 -4.80 5.35 -14.35
CA GLN A 11 -4.76 3.89 -14.26
C GLN A 11 -3.32 3.34 -14.38
N ALA A 12 -2.50 3.91 -15.28
CA ALA A 12 -1.09 3.56 -15.39
C ALA A 12 -0.30 3.95 -14.12
N GLY A 13 -0.62 5.11 -13.53
CA GLY A 13 -0.07 5.57 -12.26
C GLY A 13 -0.39 4.62 -11.11
N VAL A 14 -1.65 4.20 -10.97
CA VAL A 14 -2.07 3.25 -9.92
C VAL A 14 -1.39 1.89 -10.08
N ARG A 15 -1.25 1.38 -11.31
CA ARG A 15 -0.54 0.11 -11.57
C ARG A 15 0.94 0.20 -11.18
N ASN A 16 1.61 1.29 -11.56
CA ASN A 16 2.99 1.53 -11.16
C ASN A 16 3.12 1.67 -9.64
N PHE A 17 2.24 2.45 -9.01
CA PHE A 17 2.24 2.63 -7.56
C PHE A 17 2.11 1.28 -6.83
N ARG A 18 1.12 0.46 -7.19
CA ARG A 18 0.93 -0.89 -6.63
C ARG A 18 2.19 -1.75 -6.75
N LYS A 19 2.85 -1.73 -7.91
CA LYS A 19 4.09 -2.48 -8.15
C LYS A 19 5.19 -2.07 -7.17
N HIS A 20 5.39 -0.76 -6.99
CA HIS A 20 6.36 -0.24 -6.03
C HIS A 20 6.02 -0.66 -4.60
N LEU A 21 4.75 -0.60 -4.21
CA LEU A 21 4.33 -1.02 -2.88
C LEU A 21 4.62 -2.51 -2.62
N LEU A 22 4.32 -3.39 -3.59
CA LEU A 22 4.62 -4.82 -3.46
C LEU A 22 6.12 -5.08 -3.31
N TRP A 23 6.96 -4.29 -3.96
CA TRP A 23 8.41 -4.37 -3.85
C TRP A 23 8.93 -3.85 -2.50
N TYR A 24 8.52 -2.65 -2.10
CA TYR A 24 9.01 -2.02 -0.87
C TYR A 24 8.50 -2.69 0.41
N THR A 25 7.33 -3.32 0.36
CA THR A 25 6.79 -4.05 1.51
C THR A 25 7.34 -5.48 1.63
N LYS A 26 8.11 -5.96 0.65
CA LYS A 26 8.73 -7.29 0.70
C LYS A 26 9.75 -7.33 1.84
N GLY A 27 9.62 -8.32 2.71
CA GLY A 27 10.53 -8.52 3.85
C GLY A 27 10.08 -7.86 5.15
N LEU A 28 9.05 -6.99 5.12
CA LEU A 28 8.45 -6.48 6.35
C LEU A 28 7.68 -7.58 7.08
N ARG A 29 7.64 -7.50 8.42
CA ARG A 29 6.95 -8.46 9.28
C ARG A 29 5.45 -8.47 8.95
N ARG A 30 4.86 -9.65 8.72
CA ARG A 30 3.45 -9.80 8.29
C ARG A 30 3.11 -9.15 6.94
N SER A 31 4.11 -8.80 6.12
CA SER A 31 3.89 -8.23 4.79
C SER A 31 3.13 -9.14 3.81
N ALA A 32 3.03 -10.45 4.08
CA ALA A 32 2.30 -11.37 3.20
C ALA A 32 0.81 -10.99 3.08
N ALA A 33 0.15 -10.70 4.21
CA ALA A 33 -1.23 -10.27 4.24
C ALA A 33 -1.40 -8.88 3.60
N LEU A 34 -0.49 -7.95 3.90
CA LEU A 34 -0.45 -6.61 3.28
C LEU A 34 -0.34 -6.71 1.75
N ARG A 35 0.58 -7.52 1.25
CA ARG A 35 0.80 -7.70 -0.20
C ARG A 35 -0.41 -8.35 -0.88
N GLN A 36 -1.10 -9.27 -0.21
CA GLN A 36 -2.35 -9.83 -0.74
C GLN A 36 -3.45 -8.77 -0.85
N GLN A 37 -3.64 -7.94 0.18
CA GLN A 37 -4.62 -6.85 0.15
C GLN A 37 -4.27 -5.82 -0.94
N LEU A 38 -3.02 -5.37 -1.01
CA LEU A 38 -2.58 -4.40 -2.04
C LEU A 38 -2.71 -4.95 -3.47
N GLY A 39 -2.58 -6.26 -3.65
CA GLY A 39 -2.68 -6.91 -4.96
C GLY A 39 -4.07 -6.82 -5.59
N SER A 40 -5.14 -6.79 -4.79
CA SER A 40 -6.52 -6.71 -5.28
C SER A 40 -7.03 -5.28 -5.51
N LEU A 41 -6.32 -4.27 -5.00
CA LEU A 41 -6.75 -2.88 -5.10
C LEU A 41 -6.49 -2.27 -6.48
N SER A 42 -7.40 -1.39 -6.89
CA SER A 42 -7.34 -0.68 -8.19
C SER A 42 -7.38 0.84 -8.05
N ARG A 43 -7.38 1.37 -6.81
CA ARG A 43 -7.36 2.81 -6.53
C ARG A 43 -6.20 3.17 -5.61
N GLY A 44 -5.47 4.22 -5.94
CA GLY A 44 -4.31 4.68 -5.15
C GLY A 44 -4.69 5.06 -3.71
N GLY A 45 -5.84 5.71 -3.52
CA GLY A 45 -6.33 6.09 -2.19
C GLY A 45 -6.59 4.88 -1.26
N GLU A 46 -7.14 3.79 -1.80
CA GLU A 46 -7.34 2.55 -1.02
C GLU A 46 -6.02 1.91 -0.61
N MET A 47 -5.03 1.93 -1.52
CA MET A 47 -3.68 1.43 -1.23
C MET A 47 -3.00 2.24 -0.12
N LEU A 48 -3.17 3.56 -0.12
CA LEU A 48 -2.65 4.44 0.93
C LEU A 48 -3.30 4.17 2.28
N ALA A 49 -4.62 4.00 2.32
CA ALA A 49 -5.33 3.67 3.56
C ALA A 49 -4.85 2.33 4.17
N VAL A 50 -4.66 1.30 3.33
CA VAL A 50 -4.13 0.00 3.77
C VAL A 50 -2.69 0.10 4.29
N LEU A 51 -1.83 0.88 3.63
CA LEU A 51 -0.46 1.13 4.11
C LEU A 51 -0.45 1.84 5.46
N GLN A 52 -1.27 2.88 5.60
CA GLN A 52 -1.34 3.65 6.85
C GLN A 52 -1.77 2.75 8.01
N ALA A 53 -2.84 1.96 7.83
CA ALA A 53 -3.29 1.01 8.84
C ALA A 53 -2.21 -0.03 9.21
N TYR A 54 -1.46 -0.52 8.23
CA TYR A 54 -0.37 -1.47 8.46
C TYR A 54 0.77 -0.87 9.31
N PHE A 55 1.18 0.36 9.01
CA PHE A 55 2.24 1.03 9.77
C PHE A 55 1.78 1.48 11.15
N GLU A 56 0.52 1.87 11.32
CA GLU A 56 -0.06 2.16 12.63
C GLU A 56 -0.11 0.92 13.52
N ASP A 57 -0.52 -0.23 12.98
CA ASP A 57 -0.49 -1.53 13.67
C ASP A 57 0.95 -1.92 14.03
N THR A 58 1.88 -1.83 13.07
CA THR A 58 3.30 -2.12 13.30
C THR A 58 3.91 -1.19 14.36
N ASN A 59 3.56 0.10 14.37
CA ASN A 59 4.02 1.06 15.36
C ASN A 59 3.47 0.75 16.75
N LYS A 60 2.18 0.40 16.87
CA LYS A 60 1.58 -0.05 18.13
C LYS A 60 2.28 -1.31 18.66
N MET A 61 2.64 -2.25 17.79
CA MET A 61 3.39 -3.45 18.17
C MET A 61 4.82 -3.13 18.62
N ASN A 62 5.49 -2.16 17.97
CA ASN A 62 6.84 -1.74 18.35
C ASN A 62 6.86 -0.93 19.66
N ASN A 63 5.88 -0.07 19.89
CA ASN A 63 5.73 0.70 21.14
C ASN A 63 5.30 -0.17 22.34
N GLY A 64 4.74 -1.35 22.11
CA GLY A 64 4.44 -2.34 23.16
C GLY A 64 5.67 -3.07 23.72
N LEU A 65 6.88 -2.73 23.28
CA LEU A 65 8.16 -3.21 23.82
C LEU A 65 8.86 -2.19 24.73
N ASP A 66 8.20 -1.08 25.06
CA ASP A 66 8.65 -0.20 26.15
C ASP A 66 8.27 -0.85 27.50
N PHE A 67 9.19 -1.69 28.00
CA PHE A 67 9.22 -2.03 29.42
C PHE A 67 9.75 -0.81 30.18
N SER A 68 8.85 0.12 30.48
CA SER A 68 9.05 1.12 31.54
C SER A 68 8.11 0.83 32.70
#